data_AF-A0A1J3FH49-F1
#
_entry.id   AF-A0A1J3FH49-F1
#
_cell.length_a   1.000
_cell.length_b   1.000
_cell.length_c   1.000
_cell.angle_alpha   90.00
_cell.angle_beta   90.00
_cell.angle_gamma   90.00
#
_symmetry.space_group_name_H-M   'P 1'
#
loop_
_entity.id
_entity.type
_entity.pdbx_description
1 polymer ?
#
loop_
_entity_poly.entity_id
_entity_poly.type
_entity_poly.pdbx_seq_one_letter_code
_entity_poly.pdbx_strand_id
1 'polypeptide(L)'
;ARLWDHVAEVRVRMKEKGLNKDVGCSWVEVRGKLEAFRVGDKSHPRYEEIERQVEWIENKLKECGFVAYKDASLHDLNEEETEETL
;
A
#
# COMPACT_ATOMS: atom_id res chain seq x y z
N ALA A 1 -2.83 27.83 1.51
CA ALA A 1 -1.41 27.45 1.57
C ALA A 1 -1.34 25.97 1.93
N ARG A 2 -0.69 25.15 1.12
CA ARG A 2 -0.63 23.68 1.31
C ARG A 2 0.37 23.37 2.43
N LEU A 3 -0.08 22.75 3.53
CA LEU A 3 0.74 22.41 4.71
C LEU A 3 1.81 21.33 4.45
N TRP A 4 1.99 20.88 3.21
CA TRP A 4 2.87 19.78 2.85
C TRP A 4 4.35 20.04 3.14
N ASP A 5 4.80 21.28 3.01
CA ASP A 5 6.18 21.65 3.34
C ASP A 5 6.46 21.46 4.85
N HIS A 6 5.50 21.81 5.71
CA HIS A 6 5.60 21.56 7.15
C HIS A 6 5.53 20.07 7.49
N VAL A 7 4.69 19.30 6.79
CA VAL A 7 4.64 17.83 6.95
C VAL A 7 5.99 17.20 6.55
N ALA A 8 6.59 17.66 5.47
CA ALA A 8 7.91 17.21 5.02
C ALA A 8 8.99 17.54 6.05
N GLU A 9 8.99 18.76 6.61
CA GLU A 9 9.92 19.17 7.66
C GLU A 9 9.81 18.28 8.92
N VAL A 10 8.58 17.98 9.36
CA VAL A 10 8.35 17.07 10.48
C VAL A 10 8.89 15.66 10.18
N ARG A 11 8.65 15.13 8.98
CA ARG A 11 9.15 13.80 8.57
C ARG A 11 10.68 13.75 8.57
N VAL A 12 11.36 14.80 8.11
CA VAL A 12 12.83 14.90 8.16
C VAL A 12 13.32 14.86 9.61
N ARG A 13 12.74 15.69 10.49
CA ARG A 13 13.13 15.71 11.92
C ARG A 13 12.87 14.39 12.63
N MET A 14 11.79 13.67 12.27
CA MET A 14 11.53 12.32 12.80
C MET A 14 12.66 11.35 12.40
N LYS A 15 13.07 11.37 11.12
CA LYS A 15 14.16 10.53 10.62
C LYS A 15 15.50 10.85 11.28
N GLU A 16 15.84 12.13 11.45
CA GLU A 16 17.07 12.56 12.15
C GLU A 16 17.12 12.07 13.60
N LYS A 17 15.96 11.98 14.26
CA LYS A 17 15.83 11.44 15.62
C LYS A 17 15.71 9.91 15.66
N GLY A 18 15.80 9.23 14.51
CA GLY A 18 15.66 7.78 14.41
C GLY A 18 14.24 7.25 14.59
N LEU A 19 13.21 8.11 14.54
CA LEU A 19 11.82 7.66 14.54
C LEU A 19 11.44 7.16 13.15
N ASN A 20 11.19 5.85 13.07
CA ASN A 20 10.66 5.21 11.87
C ASN A 20 9.22 4.78 12.11
N LYS A 21 8.39 4.88 11.07
CA LYS A 21 7.06 4.27 11.10
C LYS A 21 7.23 2.77 10.85
N ASP A 22 6.58 1.94 11.65
CA ASP A 22 6.51 0.51 11.37
C ASP A 22 5.85 0.28 10.01
N VAL A 23 6.41 -0.66 9.24
CA VAL A 23 5.81 -1.06 7.97
C VAL A 23 4.45 -1.70 8.22
N GLY A 24 3.51 -1.49 7.30
CA GLY A 24 2.24 -2.20 7.32
C GLY A 24 2.49 -3.71 7.26
N CYS A 25 1.82 -4.46 8.12
CA CYS A 25 1.92 -5.91 8.20
C CYS A 25 0.51 -6.50 8.34
N SER A 26 0.21 -7.52 7.55
CA SER A 26 -0.97 -8.35 7.68
C SER A 26 -0.55 -9.82 7.70
N TRP A 27 -1.47 -10.71 8.06
CA TRP A 27 -1.21 -12.14 8.05
C TRP A 27 -2.51 -12.92 7.89
N VAL A 28 -2.39 -14.14 7.37
CA VAL A 28 -3.49 -15.08 7.23
C VAL A 28 -3.01 -16.47 7.63
N GLU A 29 -3.93 -17.32 8.06
CA GLU A 29 -3.63 -18.71 8.39
C GLU A 29 -4.02 -19.61 7.21
N VAL A 30 -3.05 -20.38 6.70
CA VAL A 30 -3.23 -21.34 5.61
C VAL A 30 -2.74 -22.70 6.07
N ARG A 31 -3.65 -23.67 6.18
CA ARG A 31 -3.34 -25.06 6.58
C ARG A 31 -2.57 -25.15 7.91
N GLY A 32 -2.95 -24.32 8.89
CA GLY A 32 -2.29 -24.28 10.21
C GLY A 32 -0.98 -23.50 10.25
N LYS A 33 -0.56 -22.86 9.15
CA LYS A 33 0.63 -22.03 9.08
C LYS A 33 0.24 -20.56 8.88
N LEU A 34 0.83 -19.69 9.71
CA LEU A 34 0.68 -18.25 9.56
C LEU A 34 1.58 -17.76 8.41
N GLU A 35 0.98 -17.18 7.38
CA GLU A 35 1.69 -16.49 6.30
C GLU A 35 1.54 -14.98 6.52
N ALA A 36 2.66 -14.30 6.70
CA ALA A 36 2.71 -12.85 6.93
C ALA A 36 3.03 -12.10 5.63
N PHE A 37 2.41 -10.95 5.45
CA PHE A 37 2.60 -10.04 4.33
C PHE A 37 3.00 -8.68 4.88
N ARG A 38 4.16 -8.18 4.45
CA ARG A 38 4.66 -6.87 4.83
C ARG A 38 4.70 -5.98 3.60
N VAL A 39 4.44 -4.69 3.80
CA VAL A 39 4.54 -3.71 2.70
C VAL A 39 5.93 -3.78 2.06
N GLY A 40 5.96 -4.02 0.76
CA GLY A 40 7.19 -4.13 -0.04
C GLY A 40 7.95 -5.45 0.09
N ASP A 41 7.44 -6.42 0.87
CA ASP A 41 8.08 -7.72 1.03
C ASP A 41 7.71 -8.69 -0.10
N LYS A 42 8.74 -9.21 -0.77
CA LYS A 42 8.63 -10.18 -1.87
C LYS A 42 9.25 -11.54 -1.54
N SER A 43 9.57 -11.80 -0.27
CA SER A 43 10.28 -13.01 0.16
C SER A 43 9.43 -14.29 0.18
N HIS A 44 8.10 -14.15 0.11
CA HIS A 44 7.20 -15.31 0.10
C HIS A 44 7.47 -16.19 -1.15
N PRO A 45 7.64 -17.53 -1.01
CA PRO A 45 8.00 -18.41 -2.13
C PRO A 45 7.02 -18.39 -3.32
N ARG A 46 5.77 -17.98 -3.06
CA ARG A 46 4.70 -17.86 -4.07
C ARG A 46 4.35 -16.41 -4.39
N TYR A 47 5.24 -15.45 -4.08
CA TYR A 47 4.98 -14.02 -4.27
C TYR A 47 4.41 -13.71 -5.66
N GLU A 48 5.07 -14.16 -6.73
CA GLU A 48 4.62 -13.90 -8.10
C GLU A 48 3.23 -14.48 -8.42
N GLU A 49 2.90 -15.63 -7.83
CA GLU A 49 1.59 -16.25 -8.03
C GLU A 49 0.50 -15.42 -7.33
N ILE A 50 0.79 -14.95 -6.12
CA ILE A 50 -0.12 -14.10 -5.34
C ILE A 50 -0.33 -12.76 -6.07
N GLU A 51 0.74 -12.13 -6.54
CA GLU A 51 0.70 -10.87 -7.31
C GLU A 51 -0.18 -11.02 -8.57
N ARG A 52 0.03 -12.08 -9.36
CA ARG A 52 -0.82 -12.37 -10.54
C ARG A 52 -2.30 -12.59 -10.18
N GLN A 53 -2.59 -13.21 -9.04
CA GLN A 53 -3.98 -13.38 -8.59
C GLN A 53 -4.61 -12.06 -8.16
N VAL A 54 -3.85 -11.18 -7.49
CA VAL A 54 -4.31 -9.84 -7.12
C VAL A 54 -4.64 -9.04 -8.39
N GLU A 55 -3.72 -8.98 -9.36
CA GLU A 55 -3.95 -8.30 -10.65
C GLU A 55 -5.19 -8.85 -11.37
N TRP A 56 -5.38 -10.16 -11.36
CA TRP A 56 -6.56 -10.77 -11.98
C TRP A 56 -7.87 -10.34 -11.29
N ILE A 57 -7.89 -10.29 -9.95
CA ILE A 57 -9.05 -9.83 -9.17
C ILE A 57 -9.34 -8.37 -9.48
N GLU A 58 -8.33 -7.51 -9.50
CA GLU A 58 -8.49 -6.08 -9.81
C GLU A 58 -9.07 -5.84 -11.20
N ASN A 59 -8.55 -6.57 -12.20
CA ASN A 59 -9.09 -6.50 -13.55
C ASN A 59 -10.55 -6.96 -13.61
N LYS A 60 -10.90 -8.04 -12.89
CA LYS A 60 -12.30 -8.50 -12.80
C LYS A 60 -13.20 -7.50 -12.12
N LEU A 61 -12.74 -6.84 -11.05
CA LEU A 61 -13.49 -5.78 -10.38
C LEU A 61 -13.76 -4.62 -11.35
N LYS A 62 -12.74 -4.18 -12.11
CA LYS A 62 -12.89 -3.14 -13.15
C LYS A 62 -13.92 -3.55 -14.22
N GLU A 63 -13.87 -4.78 -14.72
CA GLU A 63 -14.85 -5.31 -15.69
C GLU A 63 -16.28 -5.31 -15.14
N CYS A 64 -16.46 -5.55 -13.84
CA CYS A 64 -17.76 -5.50 -13.17
C CYS A 64 -18.25 -4.07 -12.86
N GLY A 65 -17.51 -3.03 -13.27
CA GLY A 65 -17.86 -1.64 -13.01
C GLY A 65 -17.54 -1.16 -11.60
N PHE A 66 -16.65 -1.85 -10.88
CA PHE A 66 -16.14 -1.36 -9.60
C PHE A 66 -15.33 -0.07 -9.81
N VAL A 67 -15.70 0.98 -9.08
CA VAL A 67 -14.97 2.25 -9.03
C VAL A 67 -14.39 2.39 -7.64
N ALA A 68 -13.06 2.48 -7.56
CA ALA A 68 -12.37 2.68 -6.30
C ALA A 68 -12.84 3.98 -5.63
N TYR A 69 -13.13 3.93 -4.33
CA TYR A 69 -13.46 5.12 -3.56
C TYR A 69 -12.18 5.92 -3.28
N LYS A 70 -11.96 6.99 -4.05
CA LYS A 70 -10.73 7.81 -4.00
C LYS A 70 -10.85 9.04 -3.09
N ASP A 71 -12.04 9.36 -2.59
CA ASP A 71 -12.35 10.62 -1.87
C ASP A 71 -11.82 10.65 -0.41
N ALA A 72 -11.21 9.56 0.06
CA ALA A 72 -10.52 9.51 1.36
C ALA A 72 -9.05 9.94 1.30
N SER A 73 -8.50 10.22 0.11
CA SER A 73 -7.12 10.68 -0.02
C SER A 73 -6.99 12.11 0.48
N LEU A 74 -6.45 12.28 1.69
CA LEU A 74 -6.05 13.58 2.23
C LEU A 74 -4.88 14.21 1.45
N HIS A 75 -4.28 13.45 0.52
CA HIS A 75 -3.26 13.90 -0.41
C HIS A 75 -3.90 14.23 -1.77
N ASP A 76 -3.65 15.45 -2.28
CA ASP A 76 -3.91 15.82 -3.68
C ASP A 76 -2.94 15.02 -4.59
N LEU A 77 -3.14 13.70 -4.71
CA LEU A 77 -2.45 12.84 -5.67
C LEU A 77 -3.22 12.88 -6.99
N ASN A 78 -2.52 12.98 -8.11
CA ASN A 78 -3.17 12.89 -9.41
C ASN A 78 -3.61 11.44 -9.68
N GLU A 79 -4.51 11.20 -10.65
CA GLU A 79 -5.05 9.86 -10.92
C GLU A 79 -3.98 8.79 -11.18
N GLU A 80 -2.89 9.18 -11.84
CA GLU A 80 -1.70 8.37 -12.14
C GLU A 80 -0.89 7.99 -10.88
N GLU A 81 -0.70 8.95 -9.96
CA GLU A 81 0.00 8.75 -8.68
C GLU A 81 -0.82 7.89 -7.70
N THR A 82 -2.15 7.82 -7.91
CA THR A 82 -3.05 6.99 -7.11
C THR A 82 -2.98 5.52 -7.54
N GLU A 83 -2.70 5.24 -8.82
CA GLU A 83 -2.49 3.87 -9.31
C GLU A 83 -1.12 3.31 -8.93
N GLU A 84 -0.09 4.15 -8.77
CA GLU A 84 1.24 3.71 -8.31
C GLU A 84 1.32 3.44 -6.79
N THR A 85 0.36 3.94 -6.00
CA THR A 85 0.34 3.82 -4.54
C THR A 85 -0.58 2.72 -4.02
N LEU A 86 -1.36 2.10 -4.91
CA LEU A 86 -2.14 0.88 -4.66
C LEU A 86 -1.29 -0.35 -5.02
#